data_AF-A0A163DQK8-F1
#
_entry.id   AF-A0A163DQK8-F1
#
_cell.length_a   1.000
_cell.length_b   1.000
_cell.length_c   1.000
_cell.angle_alpha   90.00
_cell.angle_beta   90.00
_cell.angle_gamma   90.00
#
_symmetry.space_group_name_H-M   'P 1'
#
loop_
_entity.id
_entity.type
_entity.pdbx_description
1 polymer ?
#
loop_
_entity_poly.entity_id
_entity_poly.type
_entity_poly.pdbx_seq_one_letter_code
_entity_poly.pdbx_strand_id
1 'polypeptide(L)'
;MHIPTKTAEDKERNISVKKKEYDDALKLKRLEKQTLPILSIFHNPSSNASQNALRLLQAKQKRPSGEDVYRVDVQDNLQEPLTSIQLKQIAEYLGGGKPDWKPMISTTSTTATENQSFDYDAQQLLHDQPSVLQRPLVVDWNQGKAAVGPALDKIQQLIESRLKL
;
A
#
# COMPACT_ATOMS: atom_id res chain seq x y z
N MET A 1 -57.59 -40.08 -6.71
CA MET A 1 -56.58 -39.17 -6.13
C MET A 1 -55.54 -38.89 -7.20
N HIS A 2 -55.48 -37.67 -7.73
CA HIS A 2 -54.49 -37.28 -8.74
C HIS A 2 -53.42 -36.44 -8.02
N ILE A 3 -52.19 -36.94 -8.00
CA ILE A 3 -51.05 -36.23 -7.40
C ILE A 3 -50.42 -35.41 -8.53
N PRO A 4 -50.35 -34.07 -8.45
CA PRO A 4 -49.76 -33.27 -9.52
C PRO A 4 -48.25 -33.51 -9.54
N THR A 5 -47.77 -34.09 -10.65
CA THR A 5 -46.35 -34.24 -10.94
C THR A 5 -45.77 -32.87 -11.28
N LYS A 6 -44.89 -32.34 -10.42
CA LYS A 6 -44.06 -31.16 -10.72
C LYS A 6 -43.35 -31.34 -12.06
N THR A 7 -43.66 -30.49 -13.01
CA THR A 7 -43.15 -30.51 -14.39
C THR A 7 -41.68 -30.11 -14.44
N ALA A 8 -40.99 -30.49 -15.52
CA ALA A 8 -39.56 -30.23 -15.71
C ALA A 8 -39.21 -28.73 -15.62
N GLU A 9 -40.12 -27.85 -16.06
CA GLU A 9 -39.98 -26.39 -15.98
C GLU A 9 -39.87 -25.88 -14.53
N ASP A 10 -40.58 -26.50 -13.58
CA ASP A 10 -40.50 -26.14 -12.17
C ASP A 10 -39.15 -26.52 -11.56
N LYS A 11 -38.50 -27.57 -12.09
CA LYS A 11 -37.15 -27.96 -11.65
C LYS A 11 -36.10 -27.00 -12.18
N GLU A 12 -36.18 -26.60 -13.45
CA GLU A 12 -35.23 -25.67 -14.06
C GLU A 12 -35.30 -24.27 -13.43
N ARG A 13 -36.50 -23.75 -13.17
CA ARG A 13 -36.68 -22.48 -12.45
C ARG A 13 -36.05 -22.53 -11.06
N ASN A 14 -36.20 -23.65 -10.34
CA ASN A 14 -35.65 -23.83 -8.99
C ASN A 14 -34.11 -23.91 -8.99
N ILE A 15 -33.52 -24.51 -10.03
CA ILE A 15 -32.06 -24.56 -10.20
C ILE A 15 -31.49 -23.17 -10.52
N SER A 16 -32.17 -22.41 -11.38
CA SER A 16 -31.75 -21.06 -11.77
C SER A 16 -31.77 -20.08 -10.59
N VAL A 17 -32.82 -20.13 -9.75
CA VAL A 17 -32.93 -19.31 -8.53
C VAL A 17 -31.80 -19.62 -7.53
N LYS A 18 -31.55 -20.91 -7.27
CA LYS A 18 -30.48 -21.33 -6.33
C LYS A 18 -29.08 -20.93 -6.81
N LYS A 19 -28.85 -20.97 -8.13
CA LYS A 19 -27.57 -20.54 -8.71
C LYS A 19 -27.37 -19.03 -8.53
N LYS A 20 -28.41 -18.23 -8.77
CA LYS A 20 -28.37 -16.79 -8.55
C LYS A 20 -28.14 -16.43 -7.08
N GLU A 21 -28.83 -17.10 -6.15
CA GLU A 21 -28.59 -16.91 -4.70
C GLU A 21 -27.16 -17.27 -4.28
N TYR A 22 -26.61 -18.35 -4.85
CA TYR A 22 -25.21 -18.74 -4.60
C TYR A 22 -24.23 -17.69 -5.13
N ASP A 23 -24.43 -17.19 -6.36
CA ASP A 23 -23.57 -16.18 -6.96
C ASP A 23 -23.66 -14.84 -6.21
N ASP A 24 -24.87 -14.44 -5.78
CA ASP A 24 -25.12 -13.24 -4.96
C ASP A 24 -24.47 -13.38 -3.57
N ALA A 25 -24.57 -14.55 -2.93
CA ALA A 25 -23.91 -14.85 -1.66
C ALA A 25 -22.38 -14.90 -1.80
N LEU A 26 -21.85 -15.40 -2.92
CA LEU A 26 -20.41 -15.42 -3.21
C LEU A 26 -19.88 -14.00 -3.46
N LYS A 27 -20.69 -13.13 -4.06
CA LYS A 27 -20.38 -11.71 -4.27
C LYS A 27 -20.42 -10.93 -2.96
N LEU A 28 -21.41 -11.18 -2.11
CA LEU A 28 -21.49 -10.61 -0.75
C LEU A 28 -20.32 -11.06 0.12
N LYS A 29 -20.01 -12.36 0.13
CA LYS A 29 -18.86 -12.92 0.87
C LYS A 29 -17.50 -12.42 0.36
N ARG A 30 -17.40 -12.03 -0.92
CA ARG A 30 -16.23 -11.36 -1.49
C ARG A 30 -16.19 -9.86 -1.14
N LEU A 31 -17.34 -9.20 -1.01
CA LEU A 31 -17.44 -7.82 -0.52
C LEU A 31 -17.04 -7.73 0.96
N GLU A 32 -17.48 -8.68 1.79
CA GLU A 32 -17.20 -8.74 3.24
C GLU A 32 -15.73 -9.05 3.58
N LYS A 33 -14.90 -9.42 2.58
CA LYS A 33 -13.48 -9.79 2.77
C LYS A 33 -12.46 -8.82 2.22
N GLN A 34 -12.85 -7.67 1.67
CA GLN A 34 -11.87 -6.65 1.28
C GLN A 34 -11.47 -5.86 2.53
N THR A 35 -10.42 -6.33 3.21
CA THR A 35 -9.73 -5.53 4.21
C THR A 35 -9.24 -4.25 3.55
N LEU A 36 -9.47 -3.11 4.20
CA LEU A 36 -8.99 -1.83 3.70
C LEU A 36 -7.50 -1.92 3.38
N PRO A 37 -7.09 -1.42 2.20
CA PRO A 37 -5.70 -1.47 1.80
C PRO A 37 -4.83 -0.63 2.75
N ILE A 38 -3.55 -0.98 2.89
CA ILE A 38 -2.64 -0.39 3.89
C ILE A 38 -1.64 0.53 3.19
N LEU A 39 -1.47 1.74 3.73
CA LEU A 39 -0.36 2.63 3.40
C LEU A 39 0.60 2.64 4.59
N SER A 40 1.80 2.12 4.40
CA SER A 40 2.85 2.18 5.42
C SER A 40 3.62 3.49 5.27
N ILE A 41 3.92 4.17 6.38
CA ILE A 41 4.81 5.33 6.41
C ILE A 41 6.01 5.06 7.31
N PHE A 42 7.20 5.14 6.72
CA PHE A 42 8.48 5.12 7.42
C PHE A 42 8.89 6.57 7.69
N HIS A 43 8.82 6.97 8.95
CA HIS A 43 8.96 8.36 9.33
C HIS A 43 10.01 8.56 10.43
N ASN A 44 10.52 9.78 10.54
CA ASN A 44 11.34 10.21 11.68
C ASN A 44 10.47 11.14 12.55
N PRO A 45 10.07 10.74 13.77
CA PRO A 45 9.24 11.56 14.65
C PRO A 45 9.81 12.96 14.94
N SER A 46 11.14 13.13 14.90
CA SER A 46 11.81 14.41 15.12
C SER A 46 11.84 15.32 13.88
N SER A 47 11.38 14.85 12.72
CA SER A 47 11.39 15.61 11.46
C SER A 47 10.01 16.21 11.16
N ASN A 48 9.96 17.54 10.97
CA ASN A 48 8.74 18.25 10.55
C ASN A 48 8.16 17.68 9.25
N ALA A 49 9.01 17.35 8.28
CA ALA A 49 8.55 16.76 7.01
C ALA A 49 7.86 15.41 7.23
N SER A 50 8.43 14.56 8.10
CA SER A 50 7.83 13.28 8.47
C SER A 50 6.51 13.42 9.22
N GLN A 51 6.42 14.37 10.17
CA GLN A 51 5.16 14.66 10.87
C GLN A 51 4.08 15.18 9.93
N ASN A 52 4.44 16.08 9.00
CA ASN A 52 3.51 16.63 8.03
C ASN A 52 2.98 15.56 7.06
N ALA A 53 3.85 14.64 6.61
CA ALA A 53 3.44 13.51 5.79
C ALA A 53 2.46 12.57 6.51
N LEU A 54 2.73 12.25 7.79
CA LEU A 54 1.82 11.45 8.61
C LEU A 54 0.45 12.13 8.78
N ARG A 55 0.44 13.43 9.08
CA ARG A 55 -0.81 14.21 9.18
C ARG A 55 -1.58 14.24 7.87
N LEU A 56 -0.90 14.38 6.74
CA LEU A 56 -1.53 14.35 5.42
C LEU A 56 -2.20 12.99 5.16
N LEU A 57 -1.50 11.88 5.45
CA LEU A 57 -2.07 10.53 5.33
C LEU A 57 -3.31 10.35 6.20
N GLN A 58 -3.27 10.78 7.46
CA GLN A 58 -4.40 10.67 8.37
C GLN A 58 -5.58 11.55 7.92
N ALA A 59 -5.31 12.77 7.45
CA ALA A 59 -6.34 13.70 6.98
C ALA A 59 -7.06 13.21 5.71
N LYS A 60 -6.40 12.38 4.89
CA LYS A 60 -6.94 11.82 3.64
C LYS A 60 -7.40 10.37 3.76
N GLN A 61 -7.36 9.80 4.97
CA GLN A 61 -7.78 8.43 5.25
C GLN A 61 -9.27 8.21 5.01
N LYS A 62 -10.09 9.27 5.11
CA LYS A 62 -11.54 9.21 4.99
C LYS A 62 -12.05 9.93 3.75
N ARG A 63 -13.08 9.37 3.13
CA ARG A 63 -13.93 10.08 2.17
C ARG A 63 -14.78 11.14 2.88
N PRO A 64 -15.33 12.12 2.15
CA PRO A 64 -16.34 13.04 2.72
C PRO A 64 -17.56 12.33 3.31
N SER A 65 -17.87 11.11 2.86
CA SER A 65 -18.92 10.24 3.44
C SER A 65 -18.58 9.71 4.85
N GLY A 66 -17.34 9.85 5.31
CA GLY A 66 -16.86 9.36 6.60
C GLY A 66 -16.28 7.94 6.56
N GLU A 67 -16.38 7.25 5.42
CA GLU A 67 -15.80 5.92 5.22
C GLU A 67 -14.28 5.98 5.03
N ASP A 68 -13.56 5.08 5.70
CA ASP A 68 -12.13 4.90 5.50
C ASP A 68 -11.84 4.31 4.11
N VAL A 69 -10.85 4.86 3.41
CA VAL A 69 -10.38 4.37 2.10
C VAL A 69 -9.11 3.53 2.18
N TYR A 70 -8.38 3.66 3.27
CA TYR A 70 -7.18 2.88 3.58
C TYR A 70 -6.92 2.93 5.08
N ARG A 71 -6.02 2.09 5.55
CA ARG A 71 -5.44 2.16 6.89
C ARG A 71 -4.02 2.70 6.80
N VAL A 72 -3.62 3.48 7.80
CA VAL A 72 -2.24 3.94 7.92
C VAL A 72 -1.51 2.99 8.87
N ASP A 73 -0.39 2.46 8.39
CA ASP A 73 0.57 1.70 9.19
C ASP A 73 1.79 2.59 9.44
N VAL A 74 2.07 2.91 10.71
CA VAL A 74 3.12 3.87 11.08
C VAL A 74 4.35 3.09 11.54
N GLN A 75 5.44 3.23 10.78
CA GLN A 75 6.71 2.57 11.02
C GLN A 75 7.69 3.60 11.57
N ASP A 76 7.88 3.55 12.88
CA ASP A 76 8.76 4.45 13.59
C ASP A 76 10.22 3.98 13.49
N ASN A 77 11.14 4.92 13.64
CA ASN A 77 12.60 4.72 13.62
C ASN A 77 13.13 3.63 14.57
N LEU A 78 12.33 3.14 15.52
CA LEU A 78 12.76 2.36 16.67
C LEU A 78 12.35 0.88 16.61
N GLN A 79 11.50 0.47 15.67
CA GLN A 79 10.91 -0.86 15.74
C GLN A 79 11.74 -1.89 14.97
N GLU A 80 11.81 -1.82 13.64
CA GLU A 80 12.56 -2.81 12.87
C GLU A 80 13.14 -2.19 11.58
N PRO A 81 14.39 -2.54 11.21
CA PRO A 81 14.93 -2.17 9.90
C PRO A 81 14.18 -2.90 8.78
N LEU A 82 14.05 -2.24 7.62
CA LEU A 82 13.47 -2.85 6.43
C LEU A 82 14.33 -4.05 5.99
N THR A 83 13.69 -5.19 5.72
CA THR A 83 14.38 -6.35 5.14
C THR A 83 14.88 -6.06 3.73
N SER A 84 15.91 -6.78 3.27
CA SER A 84 16.44 -6.62 1.90
C SER A 84 15.35 -6.80 0.83
N ILE A 85 14.39 -7.70 1.06
CA ILE A 85 13.25 -7.91 0.15
C ILE A 85 12.35 -6.68 0.10
N GLN A 86 11.96 -6.13 1.24
CA GLN A 86 11.14 -4.91 1.29
C GLN A 86 11.85 -3.71 0.66
N LEU A 87 13.16 -3.55 0.93
CA LEU A 87 13.98 -2.50 0.32
C LEU A 87 13.95 -2.57 -1.21
N LYS A 88 14.14 -3.77 -1.77
CA LYS A 88 14.08 -4.00 -3.22
C LYS A 88 12.69 -3.70 -3.79
N GLN A 89 11.63 -4.17 -3.13
CA GLN A 89 10.25 -3.91 -3.57
C GLN A 89 9.96 -2.41 -3.60
N ILE A 90 10.38 -1.67 -2.57
CA ILE A 90 10.19 -0.22 -2.50
C ILE A 90 10.96 0.47 -3.63
N ALA A 91 12.21 0.08 -3.88
CA ALA A 91 12.99 0.63 -4.99
C ALA A 91 12.30 0.38 -6.34
N GLU A 92 11.74 -0.81 -6.56
CA GLU A 92 10.98 -1.13 -7.77
C GLU A 92 9.71 -0.28 -7.90
N TYR A 93 9.01 -0.02 -6.79
CA TYR A 93 7.83 0.86 -6.78
C TYR A 93 8.17 2.32 -7.09
N LEU A 94 9.36 2.78 -6.69
CA LEU A 94 9.85 4.13 -7.01
C LEU A 94 10.24 4.26 -8.48
N GLY A 95 10.86 3.23 -9.06
CA GLY A 95 11.31 3.23 -10.46
C GLY A 95 10.33 2.63 -11.46
N GLY A 96 9.09 2.34 -11.06
CA GLY A 96 8.04 1.85 -11.96
C GLY A 96 8.30 0.45 -12.53
N GLY A 97 8.82 -0.46 -11.70
CA GLY A 97 9.13 -1.85 -12.05
C GLY A 97 10.61 -2.14 -12.28
N LYS A 98 11.47 -1.11 -12.20
CA LYS A 98 12.93 -1.27 -12.08
C LYS A 98 13.38 -0.62 -10.78
N PRO A 99 14.31 -1.22 -10.00
CA PRO A 99 14.80 -0.62 -8.78
C PRO A 99 15.40 0.78 -9.02
N ASP A 100 14.90 1.79 -8.31
CA ASP A 100 15.53 3.12 -8.20
C ASP A 100 15.90 3.39 -6.75
N TRP A 101 17.18 3.15 -6.42
CA TRP A 101 17.71 3.26 -5.07
C TRP A 101 18.07 4.68 -4.66
N LYS A 102 18.41 5.54 -5.64
CA LYS A 102 18.85 6.91 -5.43
C LYS A 102 17.89 7.74 -4.56
N PRO A 103 16.55 7.74 -4.80
CA PRO A 103 15.62 8.51 -3.99
C PRO A 103 15.42 7.94 -2.57
N MET A 104 15.86 6.70 -2.30
CA MET A 104 15.80 6.08 -0.98
C MET A 104 16.97 6.48 -0.07
N ILE A 105 18.03 7.09 -0.61
CA ILE A 105 19.22 7.47 0.16
C ILE A 105 19.13 8.95 0.56
N SER A 106 19.28 9.24 1.84
CA SER A 106 19.27 10.58 2.38
C SER A 106 20.53 11.35 2.00
N THR A 107 20.35 12.51 1.37
CA THR A 107 21.47 13.40 1.00
C THR A 107 22.14 14.07 2.21
N THR A 108 21.54 13.97 3.39
CA THR A 108 22.11 14.50 4.64
C THR A 108 23.02 13.49 5.34
N SER A 109 23.08 12.24 4.87
CA SER A 109 23.99 11.24 5.42
C SER A 109 25.38 11.40 4.83
N THR A 110 26.37 11.72 5.66
CA THR A 110 27.78 11.86 5.26
C THR A 110 28.37 10.54 4.75
N THR A 111 27.75 9.39 5.08
CA THR A 111 28.15 8.07 4.60
C THR A 111 27.75 7.80 3.14
N ALA A 112 26.84 8.58 2.57
CA ALA A 112 26.29 8.36 1.22
C ALA A 112 26.99 9.15 0.11
N THR A 113 27.90 10.07 0.45
CA THR A 113 28.48 11.04 -0.49
C THR A 113 29.77 10.58 -1.19
N GLU A 114 30.29 9.39 -0.89
CA GLU A 114 31.58 8.93 -1.42
C GLU A 114 31.44 7.63 -2.26
N ASN A 115 31.39 7.79 -3.58
CA ASN A 115 31.87 6.82 -4.59
C ASN A 115 31.34 5.36 -4.59
N GLN A 116 30.05 5.10 -4.37
CA GLN A 116 29.50 3.74 -4.53
C GLN A 116 28.68 3.57 -5.82
N SER A 117 28.79 2.38 -6.43
CA SER A 117 27.96 2.00 -7.56
C SER A 117 26.56 1.67 -7.04
N PHE A 118 25.60 2.54 -7.37
CA PHE A 118 24.33 2.71 -6.66
C PHE A 118 23.39 1.51 -6.60
N ASP A 119 23.58 0.42 -7.37
CA ASP A 119 22.52 -0.58 -7.50
C ASP A 119 22.62 -1.75 -6.52
N TYR A 120 23.79 -2.36 -6.33
CA TYR A 120 23.96 -3.44 -5.33
C TYR A 120 24.38 -2.87 -3.97
N ASP A 121 25.28 -1.89 -4.00
CA ASP A 121 25.82 -1.27 -2.79
C ASP A 121 24.74 -0.54 -1.98
N ALA A 122 23.75 0.08 -2.65
CA ALA A 122 22.69 0.82 -1.96
C ALA A 122 21.75 -0.07 -1.15
N GLN A 123 21.39 -1.25 -1.67
CA GLN A 123 20.51 -2.17 -0.95
C GLN A 123 21.18 -2.63 0.36
N GLN A 124 22.45 -3.02 0.26
CA GLN A 124 23.23 -3.42 1.42
C GLN A 124 23.42 -2.25 2.38
N LEU A 125 23.77 -1.06 1.88
CA LEU A 125 23.93 0.15 2.69
C LEU A 125 22.65 0.50 3.46
N LEU A 126 21.47 0.46 2.83
CA LEU A 126 20.19 0.77 3.48
C LEU A 126 19.81 -0.27 4.53
N HIS A 127 20.17 -1.54 4.31
CA HIS A 127 19.95 -2.62 5.26
C HIS A 127 20.89 -2.49 6.48
N ASP A 128 22.19 -2.28 6.23
CA ASP A 128 23.21 -2.24 7.28
C ASP A 128 23.21 -0.91 8.04
N GLN A 129 22.76 0.18 7.40
CA GLN A 129 22.66 1.51 7.98
C GLN A 129 21.27 2.13 7.76
N PRO A 130 20.22 1.73 8.49
CA PRO A 130 18.86 2.24 8.32
C PRO A 130 18.69 3.76 8.50
N SER A 131 19.68 4.42 9.12
CA SER A 131 19.76 5.88 9.27
C SER A 131 19.96 6.62 7.95
N VAL A 132 20.50 5.95 6.93
CA VAL A 132 20.70 6.52 5.59
C VAL A 132 19.41 6.57 4.77
N LEU A 133 18.35 5.89 5.21
CA LEU A 133 17.06 5.88 4.53
C LEU A 133 16.46 7.29 4.49
N GLN A 134 16.17 7.79 3.28
CA GLN A 134 15.45 9.03 3.07
C GLN A 134 14.03 8.91 3.64
N ARG A 135 13.66 9.88 4.48
CA ARG A 135 12.35 9.97 5.11
C ARG A 135 11.72 11.34 4.88
N PRO A 136 10.38 11.46 4.91
CA PRO A 136 9.41 10.37 4.97
C PRO A 136 9.42 9.50 3.70
N LEU A 137 9.09 8.23 3.89
CA LEU A 137 8.86 7.26 2.82
C LEU A 137 7.48 6.64 3.05
N VAL A 138 6.61 6.70 2.04
CA VAL A 138 5.27 6.15 2.07
C VAL A 138 5.16 5.05 1.02
N VAL A 139 4.60 3.91 1.41
CA VAL A 139 4.48 2.73 0.55
C VAL A 139 3.02 2.28 0.49
N ASP A 140 2.53 2.17 -0.73
CA ASP A 140 1.28 1.53 -1.08
C ASP A 140 1.59 0.11 -1.60
N TRP A 141 1.52 -0.86 -0.69
CA TRP A 141 1.78 -2.27 -1.01
C TRP A 141 0.74 -2.89 -1.94
N ASN A 142 -0.49 -2.37 -1.94
CA ASN A 142 -1.58 -2.91 -2.74
C ASN A 142 -1.51 -2.46 -4.21
N GLN A 143 -1.05 -1.23 -4.47
CA GLN A 143 -0.88 -0.69 -5.82
C GLN A 143 0.54 -0.82 -6.37
N GLY A 144 1.50 -1.24 -5.54
CA GLY A 144 2.91 -1.30 -5.92
C GLY A 144 3.49 0.08 -6.20
N LYS A 145 3.20 1.05 -5.33
CA LYS A 145 3.68 2.44 -5.46
C LYS A 145 4.35 2.90 -4.19
N ALA A 146 5.32 3.79 -4.35
CA ALA A 146 5.98 4.44 -3.22
C ALA A 146 6.25 5.92 -3.53
N ALA A 147 6.35 6.72 -2.48
CA ALA A 147 6.72 8.13 -2.55
C ALA A 147 7.68 8.45 -1.41
N VAL A 148 8.72 9.23 -1.72
CA VAL A 148 9.80 9.51 -0.76
C VAL A 148 10.29 10.95 -0.90
N GLY A 149 10.72 11.51 0.23
CA GLY A 149 11.39 12.80 0.30
C GLY A 149 10.66 13.84 1.15
N PRO A 150 11.31 14.98 1.42
CA PRO A 150 10.79 16.00 2.33
C PRO A 150 9.63 16.82 1.75
N ALA A 151 9.48 16.86 0.43
CA ALA A 151 8.38 17.54 -0.25
C ALA A 151 7.12 16.65 -0.26
N LEU A 152 5.98 17.24 0.07
CA LEU A 152 4.72 16.49 0.18
C LEU A 152 4.09 16.13 -1.17
N ASP A 153 4.46 16.79 -2.26
CA ASP A 153 3.80 16.65 -3.57
C ASP A 153 3.73 15.20 -4.06
N LYS A 154 4.84 14.45 -3.95
CA LYS A 154 4.87 13.04 -4.36
C LYS A 154 3.98 12.16 -3.48
N ILE A 155 3.94 12.44 -2.18
CA ILE A 155 3.10 11.71 -1.22
C ILE A 155 1.63 12.03 -1.49
N GLN A 156 1.30 13.29 -1.77
CA GLN A 156 -0.04 13.70 -2.17
C GLN A 156 -0.48 13.01 -3.46
N GLN A 157 0.38 12.96 -4.48
CA GLN A 157 0.08 12.25 -5.73
C GLN A 157 -0.17 10.75 -5.51
N LEU A 158 0.62 10.10 -4.63
CA LEU A 158 0.40 8.71 -4.25
C LEU A 158 -0.99 8.52 -3.63
N ILE A 159 -1.36 9.35 -2.65
CA ILE A 159 -2.66 9.32 -1.97
C ILE A 159 -3.80 9.57 -2.98
N GLU A 160 -3.68 10.57 -3.84
CA GLU A 160 -4.68 10.87 -4.88
C GLU A 160 -4.86 9.70 -5.84
N SER A 161 -3.77 9.01 -6.21
CA SER A 161 -3.84 7.83 -7.06
C SER A 161 -4.56 6.67 -6.39
N ARG A 162 -4.51 6.58 -5.05
CA ARG A 162 -5.30 5.63 -4.27
C ARG A 162 -6.78 5.96 -4.25
N LEU A 163 -7.11 7.25 -4.10
CA LEU A 163 -8.49 7.71 -3.99
C LEU A 163 -9.30 7.62 -5.31
N LYS A 164 -8.62 7.45 -6.45
CA LYS A 164 -9.25 7.32 -7.78
C LYS A 164 -9.77 5.91 -8.10
N LEU A 165 -9.51 4.92 -7.25
CA LEU A 165 -10.08 3.57 -7.34
C LEU A 165 -11.36 3.45 -6.49
#